data_AF-A0A968Z1B3-F1
#
_entry.id   AF-A0A968Z1B3-F1
#
_cell.length_a   1.000
_cell.length_b   1.000
_cell.length_c   1.000
_cell.angle_alpha   90.00
_cell.angle_beta   90.00
_cell.angle_gamma   90.00
#
_symmetry.space_group_name_H-M   'P 1'
#
loop_
_entity.id
_entity.type
_entity.pdbx_description
1 polymer ?
#
loop_
_entity_poly.entity_id
_entity_poly.type
_entity_poly.pdbx_seq_one_letter_code
_entity_poly.pdbx_strand_id
1 'polypeptide(L)'
;MWKIIFNLTLSKALSYHQSQLPVLEKSDERIVEALEKTGLCITSLSDLCLPKTTEFFKAAQHLTLDLKDIASFPGFDNHEVHASKNQLVDNPEIFYWGLNERLLEIIEKYLCLPVAYDGASCFVSVPNSKEIGARAWHRDREDRRMVKVCVYLSDVDEESGPFQCLKPDFNTKVCNAIKYRYKSVFDREMEKLSATPDTQEWVSCTGKAGTVIFVDTARFYHRGKPPTQKPRAAVFFSYFSRRPWHPFFCQRTPLTPKETRLFAHRLSEDQRACVNWQDHLPKTVKWIPKSRI
;
A
#
# COMPACT_ATOMS: atom_id res chain seq x y z
N MET A 1 2.61 -22.34 20.93
CA MET A 1 1.58 -23.22 20.31
C MET A 1 0.86 -22.52 19.14
N TRP A 2 0.17 -21.38 19.34
CA TRP A 2 -0.55 -20.66 18.27
C TRP A 2 0.30 -20.19 17.07
N LYS A 3 1.48 -19.60 17.29
CA LYS A 3 2.41 -19.19 16.20
C LYS A 3 2.86 -20.38 15.32
N ILE A 4 3.08 -21.55 15.92
CA ILE A 4 3.54 -22.75 15.21
C ILE A 4 2.43 -23.32 14.33
N ILE A 5 1.20 -23.42 14.87
CA ILE A 5 0.03 -23.89 14.12
C ILE A 5 -0.23 -22.97 12.92
N PHE A 6 -0.24 -21.64 13.12
CA PHE A 6 -0.45 -20.68 12.03
C PHE A 6 0.65 -20.74 10.95
N ASN A 7 1.91 -20.94 11.34
CA ASN A 7 3.00 -21.08 10.36
C ASN A 7 2.88 -22.40 9.56
N LEU A 8 2.47 -23.51 10.19
CA LEU A 8 2.20 -24.77 9.48
C LEU A 8 1.00 -24.66 8.53
N THR A 9 -0.04 -23.92 8.91
CA THR A 9 -1.18 -23.63 8.02
C THR A 9 -0.75 -22.78 6.82
N LEU A 10 0.12 -21.79 7.03
CA LEU A 10 0.64 -20.95 5.96
C LEU A 10 1.50 -21.74 4.97
N SER A 11 2.46 -22.56 5.44
CA SER A 11 3.30 -23.38 4.56
C SER A 11 2.47 -24.33 3.69
N LYS A 12 1.41 -24.93 4.25
CA LYS A 12 0.47 -25.76 3.49
C LYS A 12 -0.28 -24.95 2.43
N ALA A 13 -0.76 -23.76 2.78
CA ALA A 13 -1.47 -22.88 1.84
C ALA A 13 -0.56 -22.44 0.68
N LEU A 14 0.69 -22.06 0.97
CA LEU A 14 1.70 -21.71 -0.04
C LEU A 14 1.97 -22.90 -0.98
N SER A 15 2.19 -24.09 -0.43
CA SER A 15 2.43 -25.30 -1.24
C SER A 15 1.24 -25.68 -2.10
N TYR A 16 0.00 -25.56 -1.57
CA TYR A 16 -1.21 -25.85 -2.32
C TYR A 16 -1.45 -24.87 -3.47
N HIS A 17 -1.12 -23.60 -3.27
CA HIS A 17 -1.37 -22.54 -4.26
C HIS A 17 -0.25 -22.41 -5.30
N GLN A 18 0.92 -23.04 -5.07
CA GLN A 18 2.07 -22.95 -5.98
C GLN A 18 1.75 -23.32 -7.44
N SER A 19 0.91 -24.34 -7.66
CA SER A 19 0.50 -24.77 -9.01
C SER A 19 -0.59 -23.90 -9.64
N GLN A 20 -1.15 -22.96 -8.88
CA GLN A 20 -2.21 -22.04 -9.31
C GLN A 20 -1.67 -20.62 -9.57
N LEU A 21 -0.37 -20.39 -9.34
CA LEU A 21 0.22 -19.08 -9.55
C LEU A 21 0.13 -18.67 -11.03
N PRO A 22 -0.18 -17.39 -11.30
CA PRO A 22 -0.24 -16.90 -12.67
C PRO A 22 1.12 -17.00 -13.36
N VAL A 23 1.08 -17.18 -14.68
CA VAL A 23 2.25 -17.07 -15.54
C VAL A 23 2.32 -15.62 -16.01
N LEU A 24 3.41 -14.94 -15.68
CA LEU A 24 3.57 -13.53 -15.98
C LEU A 24 4.42 -13.32 -17.24
N GLU A 25 4.22 -12.19 -17.89
CA GLU A 25 5.17 -11.70 -18.90
C GLU A 25 6.49 -11.27 -18.24
N LYS A 26 7.59 -11.27 -19.00
CA LYS A 26 8.92 -10.91 -18.48
C LYS A 26 8.99 -9.51 -17.87
N SER A 27 8.21 -8.56 -18.38
CA SER A 27 8.10 -7.19 -17.84
C SER A 27 7.57 -7.20 -16.41
N ASP A 28 6.58 -8.06 -16.14
CA ASP A 28 5.91 -8.20 -14.86
C ASP A 28 6.70 -9.06 -13.87
N GLU A 29 7.41 -10.09 -14.36
CA GLU A 29 8.34 -10.88 -13.54
C GLU A 29 9.39 -9.98 -12.89
N ARG A 30 9.90 -8.96 -13.60
CA ARG A 30 10.85 -7.98 -13.04
C ARG A 30 10.29 -7.21 -11.85
N ILE A 31 8.98 -6.93 -11.82
CA ILE A 31 8.33 -6.27 -10.68
C ILE A 31 8.37 -7.20 -9.47
N VAL A 32 8.02 -8.48 -9.66
CA VAL A 32 8.05 -9.50 -8.61
C VAL A 32 9.47 -9.73 -8.10
N GLU A 33 10.45 -9.85 -8.99
CA GLU A 33 11.87 -10.01 -8.65
C GLU A 33 12.40 -8.82 -7.84
N ALA A 34 12.05 -7.58 -8.24
CA ALA A 34 12.40 -6.39 -7.50
C ALA A 34 11.76 -6.37 -6.10
N LEU A 35 10.48 -6.71 -5.97
CA LEU A 35 9.82 -6.83 -4.68
C LEU A 35 10.45 -7.91 -3.79
N GLU A 36 10.93 -9.03 -4.35
CA GLU A 36 11.61 -10.06 -3.55
C GLU A 36 13.01 -9.63 -3.10
N LYS A 37 13.77 -8.98 -4.00
CA LYS A 37 15.15 -8.57 -3.75
C LYS A 37 15.25 -7.34 -2.85
N THR A 38 14.46 -6.32 -3.12
CA THR A 38 14.59 -4.99 -2.50
C THR A 38 13.33 -4.52 -1.78
N GLY A 39 12.20 -5.22 -1.94
CA GLY A 39 10.92 -4.80 -1.37
C GLY A 39 10.25 -3.65 -2.11
N LEU A 40 10.82 -3.20 -3.23
CA LEU A 40 10.40 -1.98 -3.92
C LEU A 40 10.65 -2.10 -5.43
N CYS A 41 9.66 -1.72 -6.24
CA CYS A 41 9.79 -1.49 -7.67
C CYS A 41 9.17 -0.14 -8.04
N ILE A 42 9.88 0.69 -8.82
CA ILE A 42 9.39 1.96 -9.34
C ILE A 42 9.21 1.82 -10.84
N THR A 43 8.06 2.26 -11.36
CA THR A 43 7.69 2.27 -12.77
C THR A 43 6.75 3.46 -13.03
N SER A 44 5.98 3.44 -14.12
CA SER A 44 5.03 4.48 -14.46
C SER A 44 3.72 3.90 -14.99
N LEU A 45 2.66 4.71 -14.97
CA LEU A 45 1.38 4.37 -15.59
C LEU A 45 1.55 4.08 -17.09
N SER A 46 2.44 4.82 -17.77
CA SER A 46 2.74 4.62 -19.19
C SER A 46 3.52 3.33 -19.45
N ASP A 47 4.38 2.88 -18.55
CA ASP A 47 5.10 1.60 -18.75
C ASP A 47 4.20 0.41 -18.40
N LEU A 48 3.34 0.57 -17.39
CA LEU A 48 2.38 -0.45 -17.01
C LEU A 48 1.29 -0.64 -18.06
N CYS A 49 0.84 0.41 -18.75
CA CYS A 49 -0.18 0.29 -19.81
C CYS A 49 -1.45 -0.49 -19.39
N LEU A 50 -1.86 -0.39 -18.12
CA LEU A 50 -3.05 -1.11 -17.65
C LEU A 50 -4.33 -0.50 -18.27
N PRO A 51 -5.35 -1.32 -18.56
CA PRO A 51 -6.66 -0.83 -18.98
C PRO A 51 -7.23 0.21 -18.00
N LYS A 52 -8.01 1.15 -18.55
CA LYS A 52 -8.71 2.19 -17.78
C LYS A 52 -7.82 3.15 -16.98
N THR A 53 -6.52 3.17 -17.28
CA THR A 53 -5.55 4.07 -16.62
C THR A 53 -5.88 5.54 -16.86
N THR A 54 -6.31 5.92 -18.07
CA THR A 54 -6.66 7.32 -18.39
C THR A 54 -7.87 7.78 -17.58
N GLU A 55 -8.93 6.98 -17.50
CA GLU A 55 -10.13 7.29 -16.73
C GLU A 55 -9.81 7.40 -15.23
N PHE A 56 -9.13 6.40 -14.67
CA PHE A 56 -8.67 6.43 -13.28
C PHE A 56 -7.84 7.67 -12.97
N PHE A 57 -6.81 7.95 -13.78
CA PHE A 57 -5.85 8.99 -13.47
C PHE A 57 -6.50 10.37 -13.52
N LYS A 58 -7.38 10.60 -14.52
CA LYS A 58 -8.15 11.83 -14.63
C LYS A 58 -9.07 12.04 -13.42
N ALA A 59 -9.77 11.01 -12.98
CA ALA A 59 -10.65 11.08 -11.82
C ALA A 59 -9.88 11.38 -10.52
N ALA A 60 -8.77 10.68 -10.31
CA ALA A 60 -7.92 10.89 -9.15
C ALA A 60 -7.27 12.29 -9.14
N GLN A 61 -6.86 12.81 -10.31
CA GLN A 61 -6.37 14.18 -10.43
C GLN A 61 -7.45 15.23 -10.16
N HIS A 62 -8.69 15.00 -10.62
CA HIS A 62 -9.80 15.88 -10.31
C HIS A 62 -10.09 15.91 -8.81
N LEU A 63 -10.21 14.73 -8.19
CA LEU A 63 -10.37 14.59 -6.74
C LEU A 63 -9.25 15.28 -5.95
N THR A 64 -8.03 15.27 -6.47
CA THR A 64 -6.89 15.96 -5.83
C THR A 64 -7.11 17.47 -5.72
N LEU A 65 -7.84 18.10 -6.65
CA LEU A 65 -8.15 19.53 -6.58
C LEU A 65 -9.03 19.81 -5.35
N ASP A 66 -10.09 19.05 -5.16
CA ASP A 66 -10.98 19.17 -3.99
C ASP A 66 -10.21 18.98 -2.67
N LEU A 67 -9.32 17.98 -2.62
CA LEU A 67 -8.53 17.71 -1.41
C LEU A 67 -7.52 18.82 -1.12
N LYS A 68 -6.95 19.45 -2.16
CA LYS A 68 -6.05 20.60 -2.01
C LYS A 68 -6.82 21.83 -1.51
N ASP A 69 -8.00 22.08 -2.04
CA ASP A 69 -8.85 23.18 -1.57
C ASP A 69 -9.20 23.00 -0.09
N ILE A 70 -9.50 21.75 0.33
CA ILE A 70 -9.70 21.42 1.75
C ILE A 70 -8.44 21.72 2.58
N ALA A 71 -7.26 21.30 2.11
CA ALA A 71 -6.00 21.52 2.79
C ALA A 71 -5.63 23.01 2.92
N SER A 72 -6.16 23.86 2.04
CA SER A 72 -5.91 25.30 2.02
C SER A 72 -6.87 26.12 2.90
N PHE A 73 -7.90 25.50 3.50
CA PHE A 73 -8.80 26.24 4.39
C PHE A 73 -8.05 26.77 5.63
N PRO A 74 -8.29 28.04 6.01
CA PRO A 74 -7.73 28.59 7.25
C PRO A 74 -8.10 27.73 8.46
N GLY A 75 -7.10 27.37 9.27
CA GLY A 75 -7.28 26.55 10.48
C GLY A 75 -7.18 25.04 10.27
N PHE A 76 -6.87 24.56 9.05
CA PHE A 76 -6.54 23.16 8.84
C PHE A 76 -5.20 22.79 9.51
N ASP A 77 -5.22 21.90 10.51
CA ASP A 77 -4.01 21.47 11.25
C ASP A 77 -3.64 19.98 11.03
N ASN A 78 -4.43 19.26 10.25
CA ASN A 78 -4.12 17.86 9.93
C ASN A 78 -2.90 17.78 8.99
N HIS A 79 -2.18 16.67 9.05
CA HIS A 79 -1.02 16.44 8.19
C HIS A 79 -1.43 15.95 6.78
N GLU A 80 -2.61 15.35 6.66
CA GLU A 80 -3.13 14.82 5.40
C GLU A 80 -4.63 15.11 5.27
N VAL A 81 -5.08 15.34 4.04
CA VAL A 81 -6.50 15.31 3.65
C VAL A 81 -6.75 14.02 2.89
N HIS A 82 -7.62 13.17 3.41
CA HIS A 82 -8.03 11.92 2.76
C HIS A 82 -9.35 12.10 2.04
N ALA A 83 -9.49 11.48 0.87
CA ALA A 83 -10.76 11.39 0.17
C ALA A 83 -11.82 10.75 1.06
N SER A 84 -12.99 11.38 1.11
CA SER A 84 -14.13 10.83 1.83
C SER A 84 -14.69 9.61 1.11
N LYS A 85 -15.47 8.82 1.84
CA LYS A 85 -16.27 7.73 1.28
C LYS A 85 -17.11 8.18 0.08
N ASN A 86 -17.81 9.31 0.19
CA ASN A 86 -18.70 9.79 -0.87
C ASN A 86 -17.90 10.17 -2.12
N GLN A 87 -16.78 10.88 -1.95
CA GLN A 87 -15.89 11.20 -3.07
C GLN A 87 -15.38 9.95 -3.80
N LEU A 88 -15.05 8.88 -3.08
CA LEU A 88 -14.66 7.61 -3.71
C LEU A 88 -15.83 6.86 -4.36
N VAL A 89 -17.05 7.02 -3.81
CA VAL A 89 -18.28 6.46 -4.42
C VAL A 89 -18.61 7.17 -5.73
N ASP A 90 -18.41 8.48 -5.78
CA ASP A 90 -18.66 9.31 -6.96
C ASP A 90 -17.57 9.16 -8.05
N ASN A 91 -16.41 8.59 -7.69
CA ASN A 91 -15.29 8.31 -8.60
C ASN A 91 -14.89 6.82 -8.57
N PRO A 92 -15.80 5.89 -8.91
CA PRO A 92 -15.59 4.45 -8.73
C PRO A 92 -14.45 3.87 -9.58
N GLU A 93 -14.05 4.53 -10.67
CA GLU A 93 -12.89 4.18 -11.50
C GLU A 93 -11.59 4.14 -10.69
N ILE A 94 -11.49 4.93 -9.62
CA ILE A 94 -10.35 4.88 -8.70
C ILE A 94 -10.31 3.54 -7.99
N PHE A 95 -11.45 2.99 -7.56
CA PHE A 95 -11.51 1.66 -6.95
C PHE A 95 -11.25 0.56 -7.98
N TYR A 96 -11.87 0.65 -9.16
CA TYR A 96 -11.81 -0.41 -10.17
C TYR A 96 -10.42 -0.57 -10.81
N TRP A 97 -9.62 0.49 -10.89
CA TRP A 97 -8.27 0.37 -11.44
C TRP A 97 -7.37 -0.55 -10.61
N GLY A 98 -7.58 -0.62 -9.29
CA GLY A 98 -6.88 -1.58 -8.42
C GLY A 98 -7.26 -3.04 -8.65
N LEU A 99 -8.30 -3.30 -9.44
CA LEU A 99 -8.80 -4.64 -9.75
C LEU A 99 -8.44 -5.08 -11.18
N ASN A 100 -7.57 -4.35 -11.88
CA ASN A 100 -7.02 -4.80 -13.15
C ASN A 100 -6.44 -6.22 -13.02
N GLU A 101 -6.81 -7.13 -13.91
CA GLU A 101 -6.47 -8.56 -13.80
C GLU A 101 -4.95 -8.76 -13.78
N ARG A 102 -4.22 -8.17 -14.74
CA ARG A 102 -2.75 -8.20 -14.77
C ARG A 102 -2.11 -7.64 -13.49
N LEU A 103 -2.71 -6.62 -12.87
CA LEU A 103 -2.21 -6.08 -11.60
C LEU A 103 -2.38 -7.10 -10.47
N LEU A 104 -3.56 -7.73 -10.39
CA LEU A 104 -3.83 -8.78 -9.41
C LEU A 104 -2.92 -9.99 -9.60
N GLU A 105 -2.61 -10.38 -10.84
CA GLU A 105 -1.70 -11.49 -11.15
C GLU A 105 -0.27 -11.21 -10.68
N ILE A 106 0.27 -10.00 -10.92
CA ILE A 106 1.59 -9.58 -10.41
C ILE A 106 1.64 -9.72 -8.87
N ILE A 107 0.58 -9.26 -8.21
CA ILE A 107 0.49 -9.27 -6.75
C ILE A 107 0.33 -10.70 -6.23
N GLU A 108 -0.49 -11.53 -6.86
CA GLU A 108 -0.68 -12.94 -6.51
C GLU A 108 0.63 -13.71 -6.63
N LYS A 109 1.38 -13.46 -7.71
CA LYS A 109 2.70 -14.05 -7.92
C LYS A 109 3.67 -13.71 -6.79
N TYR A 110 3.65 -12.46 -6.30
CA TYR A 110 4.52 -12.04 -5.20
C TYR A 110 4.08 -12.58 -3.83
N LEU A 111 2.78 -12.55 -3.55
CA LEU A 111 2.22 -13.03 -2.28
C LEU A 111 2.28 -14.56 -2.16
N CYS A 112 2.34 -15.26 -3.29
CA CYS A 112 2.24 -16.71 -3.41
C CYS A 112 0.95 -17.28 -2.82
N LEU A 113 -0.10 -16.45 -2.72
CA LEU A 113 -1.39 -16.76 -2.11
C LEU A 113 -2.49 -15.96 -2.82
N PRO A 114 -3.75 -16.44 -2.78
CA PRO A 114 -4.87 -15.70 -3.33
C PRO A 114 -4.97 -14.29 -2.78
N VAL A 115 -5.18 -13.32 -3.67
CA VAL A 115 -5.14 -11.89 -3.34
C VAL A 115 -6.45 -11.43 -2.71
N ALA A 116 -6.31 -10.63 -1.66
CA ALA A 116 -7.33 -9.74 -1.14
C ALA A 116 -7.00 -8.31 -1.56
N TYR A 117 -8.02 -7.58 -2.02
CA TYR A 117 -7.93 -6.15 -2.31
C TYR A 117 -8.69 -5.35 -1.26
N ASP A 118 -8.00 -4.42 -0.61
CA ASP A 118 -8.54 -3.62 0.50
C ASP A 118 -8.99 -2.21 0.07
N GLY A 119 -9.06 -1.97 -1.24
CA GLY A 119 -9.52 -0.70 -1.81
C GLY A 119 -8.40 0.30 -2.04
N ALA A 120 -8.82 1.50 -2.42
CA ALA A 120 -7.98 2.67 -2.65
C ALA A 120 -8.09 3.66 -1.49
N SER A 121 -6.99 4.35 -1.20
CA SER A 121 -6.95 5.56 -0.38
C SER A 121 -6.27 6.67 -1.16
N CYS A 122 -7.01 7.75 -1.44
CA CYS A 122 -6.51 8.93 -2.14
C CYS A 122 -6.33 10.06 -1.13
N PHE A 123 -5.18 10.72 -1.14
CA PHE A 123 -4.92 11.79 -0.18
C PHE A 123 -3.93 12.84 -0.69
N VAL A 124 -3.97 14.00 -0.03
CA VAL A 124 -2.99 15.08 -0.16
C VAL A 124 -2.24 15.22 1.17
N SER A 125 -0.92 15.15 1.12
CA SER A 125 -0.03 15.35 2.26
C SER A 125 0.44 16.80 2.31
N VAL A 126 0.19 17.49 3.43
CA VAL A 126 0.42 18.94 3.59
C VAL A 126 1.86 19.26 4.01
N PRO A 127 2.51 20.29 3.43
CA PRO A 127 3.87 20.69 3.81
C PRO A 127 3.89 21.33 5.18
N ASN A 128 4.29 20.56 6.19
CA ASN A 128 4.42 21.03 7.57
C ASN A 128 5.59 20.39 8.31
N SER A 129 6.40 19.58 7.62
CA SER A 129 7.58 18.89 8.17
C SER A 129 7.31 18.00 9.41
N LYS A 130 6.04 17.75 9.79
CA LYS A 130 5.69 16.96 10.96
C LYS A 130 5.83 15.46 10.65
N GLU A 131 6.62 14.75 11.47
CA GLU A 131 6.79 13.30 11.44
C GLU A 131 5.69 12.61 12.27
N ILE A 132 4.49 12.46 11.68
CA ILE A 132 3.30 11.90 12.35
C ILE A 132 2.70 10.77 11.51
N GLY A 133 2.17 9.73 12.17
CA GLY A 133 1.43 8.65 11.50
C GLY A 133 2.29 7.92 10.48
N ALA A 134 1.79 7.80 9.25
CA ALA A 134 2.49 7.14 8.13
C ALA A 134 3.74 7.90 7.62
N ARG A 135 4.03 9.07 8.19
CA ARG A 135 5.25 9.84 7.92
C ARG A 135 6.43 9.44 8.81
N ALA A 136 6.19 8.74 9.90
CA ALA A 136 7.24 8.05 10.64
C ALA A 136 7.54 6.71 9.97
N TRP A 137 8.77 6.21 10.11
CA TRP A 137 9.13 4.90 9.55
C TRP A 137 8.33 3.79 10.22
N HIS A 138 7.64 2.98 9.43
CA HIS A 138 6.83 1.89 9.96
C HIS A 138 6.82 0.67 9.03
N ARG A 139 6.35 -0.45 9.56
CA ARG A 139 5.89 -1.60 8.79
C ARG A 139 4.42 -1.78 9.05
N ASP A 140 3.71 -2.07 7.97
CA ASP A 140 2.34 -2.51 8.02
C ASP A 140 2.26 -3.90 8.67
N ARG A 141 1.09 -4.23 9.21
CA ARG A 141 0.91 -5.38 10.11
C ARG A 141 -0.21 -6.29 9.67
N GLU A 142 -0.92 -5.92 8.62
CA GLU A 142 -2.10 -6.59 8.10
C GLU A 142 -1.77 -8.05 7.78
N ASP A 143 -0.61 -8.30 7.16
CA ASP A 143 -0.16 -9.64 6.81
C ASP A 143 1.37 -9.81 6.96
N ARG A 144 1.88 -11.01 6.65
CA ARG A 144 3.33 -11.32 6.62
C ARG A 144 4.02 -10.76 5.37
N ARG A 145 3.30 -10.73 4.26
CA ARG A 145 3.64 -10.08 2.99
C ARG A 145 2.40 -9.31 2.56
N MET A 146 2.58 -8.08 2.13
CA MET A 146 1.50 -7.30 1.55
C MET A 146 2.11 -6.32 0.56
N VAL A 147 1.37 -5.98 -0.48
CA VAL A 147 1.82 -5.02 -1.48
C VAL A 147 0.95 -3.80 -1.38
N LYS A 148 1.58 -2.61 -1.32
CA LYS A 148 0.91 -1.38 -1.70
C LYS A 148 1.39 -0.95 -3.07
N VAL A 149 0.45 -0.51 -3.89
CA VAL A 149 0.73 0.15 -5.17
C VAL A 149 0.38 1.62 -4.99
N CYS A 150 1.39 2.48 -4.96
CA CYS A 150 1.24 3.92 -4.88
C CYS A 150 1.29 4.51 -6.29
N VAL A 151 0.39 5.43 -6.60
CA VAL A 151 0.42 6.24 -7.82
C VAL A 151 0.48 7.71 -7.43
N TYR A 152 1.49 8.44 -7.90
CA TYR A 152 1.56 9.89 -7.69
C TYR A 152 0.60 10.63 -8.61
N LEU A 153 -0.15 11.57 -8.05
CA LEU A 153 -1.12 12.41 -8.76
C LEU A 153 -0.59 13.82 -9.04
N SER A 154 0.59 14.13 -8.50
CA SER A 154 1.37 15.34 -8.76
C SER A 154 2.82 14.96 -9.02
N ASP A 155 3.61 15.89 -9.55
CA ASP A 155 5.07 15.75 -9.51
C ASP A 155 5.53 15.70 -8.05
N VAL A 156 6.52 14.84 -7.76
CA VAL A 156 7.05 14.59 -6.42
C VAL A 156 8.58 14.64 -6.48
N ASP A 157 9.12 15.70 -5.91
CA ASP A 157 10.54 15.86 -5.62
C ASP A 157 10.82 15.67 -4.11
N GLU A 158 12.06 15.88 -3.69
CA GLU A 158 12.47 15.75 -2.29
C GLU A 158 11.76 16.72 -1.33
N GLU A 159 11.31 17.88 -1.81
CA GLU A 159 10.60 18.91 -1.02
C GLU A 159 9.11 18.60 -0.87
N SER A 160 8.58 17.87 -1.84
CA SER A 160 7.24 17.27 -1.81
C SER A 160 7.18 16.10 -0.81
N GLY A 161 8.33 15.65 -0.32
CA GLY A 161 8.48 14.51 0.57
C GLY A 161 8.10 13.22 -0.15
N PRO A 162 8.99 12.53 -0.88
CA PRO A 162 8.65 11.29 -1.56
C PRO A 162 8.31 10.15 -0.59
N PHE A 163 7.68 9.10 -1.12
CA PHE A 163 7.69 7.79 -0.46
C PHE A 163 9.13 7.30 -0.31
N GLN A 164 9.47 6.76 0.86
CA GLN A 164 10.78 6.21 1.15
C GLN A 164 10.66 4.77 1.67
N CYS A 165 11.58 3.91 1.23
CA CYS A 165 11.68 2.52 1.67
C CYS A 165 13.12 2.18 2.03
N LEU A 166 13.35 1.54 3.18
CA LEU A 166 14.68 1.13 3.58
C LEU A 166 15.26 0.08 2.63
N LYS A 167 16.58 0.15 2.38
CA LYS A 167 17.31 -0.89 1.64
C LYS A 167 17.41 -2.17 2.48
N PRO A 168 17.54 -3.37 1.86
CA PRO A 168 17.49 -4.66 2.57
C PRO A 168 18.38 -4.79 3.81
N ASP A 169 19.65 -4.40 3.70
CA ASP A 169 20.62 -4.56 4.80
C ASP A 169 20.26 -3.67 5.99
N PHE A 170 19.93 -2.40 5.73
CA PHE A 170 19.53 -1.47 6.77
C PHE A 170 18.16 -1.82 7.35
N ASN A 171 17.21 -2.25 6.52
CA ASN A 171 15.90 -2.75 6.98
C ASN A 171 16.06 -3.91 7.96
N THR A 172 16.96 -4.86 7.65
CA THR A 172 17.27 -6.00 8.54
C THR A 172 17.86 -5.52 9.85
N LYS A 173 18.82 -4.59 9.80
CA LYS A 173 19.41 -3.96 10.99
C LYS A 173 18.36 -3.30 11.89
N VAL A 174 17.48 -2.47 11.32
CA VAL A 174 16.39 -1.81 12.05
C VAL A 174 15.44 -2.84 12.66
N CYS A 175 15.00 -3.83 11.88
CA CYS A 175 14.11 -4.90 12.36
C CYS A 175 14.71 -5.67 13.53
N ASN A 176 16.01 -6.01 13.47
CA ASN A 176 16.71 -6.69 14.56
C ASN A 176 16.80 -5.80 15.81
N ALA A 177 17.17 -4.53 15.65
CA ALA A 177 17.31 -3.59 16.77
C ALA A 177 16.01 -3.43 17.59
N ILE A 178 14.85 -3.46 16.92
CA ILE A 178 13.53 -3.37 17.58
C ILE A 178 12.90 -4.74 17.86
N LYS A 179 13.63 -5.84 17.67
CA LYS A 179 13.19 -7.23 17.89
C LYS A 179 11.93 -7.60 17.10
N TYR A 180 11.84 -7.16 15.84
CA TYR A 180 10.71 -7.39 14.93
C TYR A 180 9.36 -6.93 15.47
N ARG A 181 9.33 -6.05 16.49
CA ARG A 181 8.10 -5.42 16.94
C ARG A 181 7.60 -4.51 15.83
N TYR A 182 6.30 -4.43 15.69
CA TYR A 182 5.72 -3.40 14.86
C TYR A 182 5.70 -2.10 15.69
N LYS A 183 6.70 -1.26 15.52
CA LYS A 183 6.85 0.04 16.20
C LYS A 183 7.24 1.08 15.15
N SER A 184 6.70 2.29 15.25
CA SER A 184 7.19 3.41 14.44
C SER A 184 8.58 3.83 14.93
N VAL A 185 9.48 4.07 14.00
CA VAL A 185 10.84 4.54 14.26
C VAL A 185 10.95 5.94 13.69
N PHE A 186 11.34 6.89 14.54
CA PHE A 186 11.46 8.30 14.14
C PHE A 186 12.87 8.61 13.62
N ASP A 187 13.06 9.73 12.94
CA ASP A 187 14.36 10.09 12.34
C ASP A 187 15.50 10.09 13.38
N ARG A 188 15.26 10.62 14.58
CA ARG A 188 16.25 10.59 15.69
C ARG A 188 16.65 9.16 16.11
N GLU A 189 15.75 8.19 15.98
CA GLU A 189 16.06 6.79 16.24
C GLU A 189 16.80 6.15 15.06
N MET A 190 16.43 6.49 13.82
CA MET A 190 17.14 6.06 12.62
C MET A 190 18.59 6.54 12.60
N GLU A 191 18.85 7.79 12.94
CA GLU A 191 20.20 8.37 13.03
C GLU A 191 21.13 7.56 13.95
N LYS A 192 20.61 7.09 15.09
CA LYS A 192 21.37 6.25 16.03
C LYS A 192 21.65 4.85 15.50
N LEU A 193 20.78 4.36 14.61
CA LEU A 193 20.92 3.06 13.97
C LEU A 193 21.77 3.15 12.71
N SER A 194 21.91 4.32 12.10
CA SER A 194 22.77 4.52 10.94
C SER A 194 24.23 4.32 11.35
N ALA A 195 24.97 3.51 10.58
CA ALA A 195 26.40 3.27 10.87
C ALA A 195 27.33 4.27 10.16
N THR A 196 26.88 4.83 9.05
CA THR A 196 27.71 5.57 8.11
C THR A 196 26.89 6.69 7.47
N PRO A 197 27.17 7.97 7.78
CA PRO A 197 26.43 9.11 7.23
C PRO A 197 26.38 9.14 5.69
N ASP A 198 27.39 8.56 5.04
CA ASP A 198 27.57 8.61 3.59
C ASP A 198 26.83 7.50 2.81
N THR A 199 26.29 6.49 3.49
CA THR A 199 25.49 5.45 2.82
C THR A 199 24.04 5.86 2.79
N GLN A 200 23.47 6.04 1.60
CA GLN A 200 22.03 6.23 1.46
C GLN A 200 21.31 4.93 1.83
N GLU A 201 20.80 4.84 3.07
CA GLU A 201 20.22 3.63 3.67
C GLU A 201 18.78 3.32 3.22
N TRP A 202 18.19 4.20 2.40
CA TRP A 202 16.85 4.06 1.84
C TRP A 202 16.76 4.55 0.40
N VAL A 203 15.71 4.14 -0.29
CA VAL A 203 15.35 4.67 -1.61
C VAL A 203 14.30 5.76 -1.42
N SER A 204 14.56 6.97 -1.93
CA SER A 204 13.56 8.01 -2.11
C SER A 204 12.92 7.86 -3.50
N CYS A 205 11.61 7.69 -3.54
CA CYS A 205 10.88 7.52 -4.78
C CYS A 205 10.38 8.88 -5.28
N THR A 206 11.25 9.67 -5.91
CA THR A 206 10.85 10.88 -6.63
C THR A 206 10.34 10.51 -8.03
N GLY A 207 9.54 11.38 -8.64
CA GLY A 207 8.94 11.09 -9.94
C GLY A 207 7.93 12.14 -10.39
N LYS A 208 7.49 12.01 -11.64
CA LYS A 208 6.42 12.84 -12.20
C LYS A 208 5.05 12.30 -11.78
N ALA A 209 4.00 13.10 -11.96
CA ALA A 209 2.64 12.59 -11.87
C ALA A 209 2.49 11.36 -12.79
N GLY A 210 1.90 10.28 -12.28
CA GLY A 210 1.83 8.99 -12.95
C GLY A 210 2.99 8.03 -12.67
N THR A 211 3.97 8.41 -11.85
CA THR A 211 4.92 7.44 -11.29
C THR A 211 4.19 6.43 -10.40
N VAL A 212 4.53 5.15 -10.55
CA VAL A 212 3.94 4.03 -9.82
C VAL A 212 5.00 3.34 -8.98
N ILE A 213 4.67 3.02 -7.73
CA ILE A 213 5.58 2.38 -6.78
C ILE A 213 4.89 1.14 -6.22
N PHE A 214 5.43 -0.03 -6.52
CA PHE A 214 5.09 -1.28 -5.83
C PHE A 214 6.02 -1.42 -4.62
N VAL A 215 5.45 -1.71 -3.46
CA VAL A 215 6.24 -1.86 -2.23
C VAL A 215 5.67 -2.96 -1.32
N ASP A 216 6.55 -3.80 -0.76
CA ASP A 216 6.19 -4.68 0.34
C ASP A 216 6.28 -3.94 1.68
N THR A 217 5.12 -3.48 2.16
CA THR A 217 5.03 -2.68 3.37
C THR A 217 5.02 -3.49 4.66
N ALA A 218 4.83 -4.82 4.59
CA ALA A 218 4.89 -5.70 5.77
C ALA A 218 6.34 -6.10 6.11
N ARG A 219 7.19 -6.31 5.09
CA ARG A 219 8.59 -6.71 5.27
C ARG A 219 9.52 -5.52 5.43
N PHE A 220 9.27 -4.42 4.71
CA PHE A 220 10.18 -3.28 4.66
C PHE A 220 9.64 -2.06 5.39
N TYR A 221 10.50 -1.48 6.24
CA TYR A 221 10.26 -0.18 6.83
C TYR A 221 10.17 0.88 5.74
N HIS A 222 9.12 1.68 5.82
CA HIS A 222 8.83 2.70 4.84
C HIS A 222 8.11 3.88 5.50
N ARG A 223 8.02 4.98 4.76
CA ARG A 223 7.26 6.17 5.15
C ARG A 223 6.89 7.01 3.93
N GLY A 224 5.91 7.90 4.10
CA GLY A 224 5.90 9.12 3.30
C GLY A 224 6.78 10.17 3.97
N LYS A 225 7.91 10.56 3.38
CA LYS A 225 8.75 11.62 3.96
C LYS A 225 7.89 12.87 4.23
N PRO A 226 8.00 13.51 5.41
CA PRO A 226 7.28 14.75 5.69
C PRO A 226 7.54 15.79 4.59
N PRO A 227 6.50 16.27 3.89
CA PRO A 227 6.68 17.33 2.91
C PRO A 227 7.08 18.64 3.59
N THR A 228 7.97 19.40 2.96
CA THR A 228 8.53 20.63 3.53
C THR A 228 8.01 21.88 2.84
N GLN A 229 7.88 21.86 1.51
CA GLN A 229 7.46 23.05 0.73
C GLN A 229 6.24 22.79 -0.16
N LYS A 230 6.13 21.58 -0.73
CA LYS A 230 5.10 21.26 -1.73
C LYS A 230 4.19 20.15 -1.20
N PRO A 231 2.87 20.22 -1.44
CA PRO A 231 1.99 19.12 -1.10
C PRO A 231 2.24 17.93 -2.04
N ARG A 232 2.10 16.71 -1.52
CA ARG A 232 2.15 15.47 -2.31
C ARG A 232 0.77 14.85 -2.41
N ALA A 233 0.28 14.66 -3.63
CA ALA A 233 -0.97 13.93 -3.88
C ALA A 233 -0.67 12.52 -4.37
N ALA A 234 -1.34 11.51 -3.80
CA ALA A 234 -1.14 10.11 -4.16
C ALA A 234 -2.40 9.26 -3.93
N VAL A 235 -2.49 8.14 -4.66
CA VAL A 235 -3.41 7.04 -4.36
C VAL A 235 -2.61 5.83 -3.94
N PHE A 236 -3.02 5.17 -2.87
CA PHE A 236 -2.51 3.86 -2.45
C PHE A 236 -3.59 2.79 -2.61
N PHE A 237 -3.23 1.73 -3.33
CA PHE A 237 -3.99 0.50 -3.46
C PHE A 237 -3.36 -0.56 -2.56
N SER A 238 -4.14 -1.20 -1.69
CA SER A 238 -3.60 -2.13 -0.68
C SER A 238 -4.03 -3.57 -0.96
N TYR A 239 -3.06 -4.47 -0.93
CA TYR A 239 -3.27 -5.90 -1.22
C TYR A 239 -2.51 -6.79 -0.24
N PHE A 240 -3.14 -7.90 0.15
CA PHE A 240 -2.58 -8.91 1.05
C PHE A 240 -3.21 -10.27 0.75
N SER A 241 -2.89 -11.33 1.50
CA SER A 241 -3.53 -12.64 1.25
C SER A 241 -4.99 -12.65 1.70
N ARG A 242 -5.86 -13.49 1.08
CA ARG A 242 -7.27 -13.64 1.52
C ARG A 242 -7.45 -14.13 2.97
N ARG A 243 -6.37 -14.55 3.62
CA ARG A 243 -6.33 -14.93 5.05
C ARG A 243 -5.19 -14.16 5.73
N PRO A 244 -5.33 -12.84 5.91
CA PRO A 244 -4.26 -12.01 6.44
C PRO A 244 -3.90 -12.41 7.87
N TRP A 245 -2.66 -12.17 8.26
CA TRP A 245 -2.17 -12.46 9.61
C TRP A 245 -2.93 -11.72 10.70
N HIS A 246 -3.26 -10.45 10.47
CA HIS A 246 -4.00 -9.61 11.39
C HIS A 246 -5.17 -8.88 10.67
N PRO A 247 -6.30 -9.56 10.44
CA PRO A 247 -7.45 -9.01 9.72
C PRO A 247 -8.07 -7.76 10.36
N PHE A 248 -7.76 -7.48 11.63
CA PHE A 248 -8.24 -6.31 12.38
C PHE A 248 -7.54 -5.01 12.01
N PHE A 249 -6.37 -5.09 11.39
CA PHE A 249 -5.64 -3.92 10.87
C PHE A 249 -5.97 -3.65 9.39
N CYS A 250 -6.69 -4.55 8.72
CA CYS A 250 -7.17 -4.33 7.35
C CYS A 250 -8.34 -3.32 7.32
N GLN A 251 -8.83 -3.00 6.11
CA GLN A 251 -9.88 -2.02 5.81
C GLN A 251 -9.42 -0.58 6.00
N ARG A 252 -8.33 -0.24 5.32
CA ARG A 252 -7.75 1.11 5.30
C ARG A 252 -8.44 2.05 4.33
N THR A 253 -9.25 1.52 3.40
CA THR A 253 -10.06 2.36 2.52
C THR A 253 -11.20 3.05 3.28
N PRO A 254 -11.56 4.29 2.91
CA PRO A 254 -12.76 4.97 3.41
C PRO A 254 -14.09 4.26 3.04
N LEU A 255 -14.08 3.38 2.03
CA LEU A 255 -15.25 2.62 1.61
C LEU A 255 -15.65 1.58 2.66
N THR A 256 -16.94 1.50 3.00
CA THR A 256 -17.39 0.47 3.94
C THR A 256 -17.63 -0.86 3.20
N PRO A 257 -17.75 -1.99 3.92
CA PRO A 257 -18.12 -3.28 3.32
C PRO A 257 -19.42 -3.24 2.50
N LYS A 258 -20.32 -2.27 2.75
CA LYS A 258 -21.53 -2.11 1.96
C LYS A 258 -21.19 -1.57 0.57
N GLU A 259 -20.42 -0.49 0.48
CA GLU A 259 -20.02 0.11 -0.81
C GLU A 259 -19.11 -0.83 -1.61
N THR A 260 -18.15 -1.50 -0.97
CA THR A 260 -17.26 -2.45 -1.69
C THR A 260 -18.02 -3.65 -2.26
N ARG A 261 -19.00 -4.20 -1.53
CA ARG A 261 -19.90 -5.25 -2.05
C ARG A 261 -20.76 -4.74 -3.21
N LEU A 262 -21.24 -3.50 -3.13
CA LEU A 262 -22.01 -2.89 -4.21
C LEU A 262 -21.17 -2.83 -5.49
N PHE A 263 -19.92 -2.38 -5.39
CA PHE A 263 -18.98 -2.35 -6.50
C PHE A 263 -18.67 -3.74 -7.07
N ALA A 264 -18.65 -4.76 -6.21
CA ALA A 264 -18.31 -6.13 -6.59
C ALA A 264 -19.38 -6.87 -7.42
N HIS A 265 -20.62 -6.37 -7.49
CA HIS A 265 -21.67 -6.98 -8.32
C HIS A 265 -21.38 -6.92 -9.83
N ARG A 266 -20.54 -5.98 -10.27
CA ARG A 266 -20.18 -5.78 -11.68
C ARG A 266 -18.88 -6.47 -12.07
N LEU A 267 -18.25 -7.17 -11.14
CA LEU A 267 -16.92 -7.78 -11.32
C LEU A 267 -17.02 -9.24 -11.77
N SER A 268 -15.92 -9.76 -12.32
CA SER A 268 -15.74 -11.20 -12.50
C SER A 268 -15.77 -11.94 -11.15
N GLU A 269 -15.89 -13.26 -11.17
CA GLU A 269 -15.88 -14.06 -9.93
C GLU A 269 -14.58 -13.89 -9.15
N ASP A 270 -13.44 -13.90 -9.84
CA ASP A 270 -12.12 -13.75 -9.23
C ASP A 270 -11.92 -12.38 -8.60
N GLN A 271 -12.25 -11.31 -9.33
CA GLN A 271 -12.20 -9.94 -8.81
C GLN A 271 -13.14 -9.76 -7.61
N ARG A 272 -14.35 -10.32 -7.68
CA ARG A 272 -15.30 -10.29 -6.56
C ARG A 272 -14.77 -11.05 -5.34
N ALA A 273 -14.07 -12.17 -5.54
CA ALA A 273 -13.42 -12.90 -4.46
C ALA A 273 -12.27 -12.12 -3.81
N CYS A 274 -11.54 -11.30 -4.59
CA CYS A 274 -10.53 -10.37 -4.08
C CYS A 274 -11.15 -9.30 -3.17
N VAL A 275 -12.30 -8.74 -3.53
CA VAL A 275 -13.00 -7.71 -2.73
C VAL A 275 -13.69 -8.30 -1.50
N ASN A 276 -14.33 -9.46 -1.66
CA ASN A 276 -15.09 -10.15 -0.60
C ASN A 276 -14.21 -11.09 0.23
N TRP A 277 -12.90 -10.83 0.31
CA TRP A 277 -11.94 -11.67 1.04
C TRP A 277 -12.36 -11.93 2.49
N GLN A 278 -13.05 -10.97 3.13
CA GLN A 278 -13.58 -11.08 4.49
C GLN A 278 -14.57 -12.22 4.67
N ASP A 279 -15.29 -12.59 3.62
CA ASP A 279 -16.28 -13.67 3.70
C ASP A 279 -15.61 -15.02 3.97
N HIS A 280 -14.35 -15.16 3.56
CA HIS A 280 -13.49 -16.33 3.76
C HIS A 280 -12.81 -16.40 5.14
N LEU A 281 -12.97 -15.38 6.00
CA LEU A 281 -12.45 -15.42 7.36
C LEU A 281 -13.30 -16.34 8.27
N PRO A 282 -12.69 -17.03 9.25
CA PRO A 282 -13.43 -17.79 10.26
C PRO A 282 -14.43 -16.90 11.01
N LYS A 283 -15.62 -17.45 11.34
CA LYS A 283 -16.68 -16.70 12.05
C LYS A 283 -16.17 -16.06 13.34
N THR A 284 -15.33 -16.75 14.10
CA THR A 284 -14.73 -16.26 15.36
C THR A 284 -13.90 -15.00 15.19
N VAL A 285 -13.23 -14.83 14.05
CA VAL A 285 -12.42 -13.65 13.72
C VAL A 285 -13.31 -12.45 13.40
N LYS A 286 -14.51 -12.65 12.82
CA LYS A 286 -15.41 -11.56 12.44
C LYS A 286 -16.03 -10.80 13.64
N TRP A 287 -15.96 -11.36 14.85
CA TRP A 287 -16.52 -10.77 16.08
C TRP A 287 -15.58 -9.81 16.82
N ILE A 288 -14.30 -9.79 16.48
CA ILE A 288 -13.33 -8.91 17.15
C ILE A 288 -13.39 -7.52 16.51
N PRO A 289 -13.50 -6.44 17.30
CA PRO A 289 -13.54 -5.06 16.79
C PRO A 289 -12.33 -4.71 15.93
N LYS A 290 -12.56 -3.95 14.86
CA LYS A 290 -11.49 -3.51 13.96
C LYS A 290 -10.71 -2.36 14.59
N SER A 291 -9.39 -2.36 14.38
CA SER A 291 -8.54 -1.23 14.74
C SER A 291 -8.68 -0.17 13.64
N ARG A 292 -9.55 0.81 13.88
CA ARG A 292 -9.58 2.03 13.06
C ARG A 292 -8.39 2.90 13.50
N ILE A 293 -7.57 3.33 12.54
CA ILE A 293 -6.60 4.42 12.74
C ILE A 293 -7.39 5.73 12.79
#